data_AF-A0A7S0F574-F1
#
_entry.id   AF-A0A7S0F574-F1
#
_cell.length_a   1.000
_cell.length_b   1.000
_cell.length_c   1.000
_cell.angle_alpha   90.00
_cell.angle_beta   90.00
_cell.angle_gamma   90.00
#
_symmetry.space_group_name_H-M   'P 1'
#
loop_
_entity.id
_entity.type
_entity.pdbx_description
1 polymer ?
#
loop_
_entity_poly.entity_id
_entity_poly.type
_entity_poly.pdbx_seq_one_letter_code
_entity_poly.pdbx_strand_id
1 'polypeptide(L)'
;RKLDLTELFFQLFSFKESGFAIGASNFAKDAATEADMRAKGLNVPHAYCVLALTEVEGECLIKLRNPNGWGGWNGEWGRDSARWTYDLRQELKTDDEDKGVFWMAWDDFCKYFGELTICRLLPDRVEARQGG
;
A
#
# COMPACT_ATOMS: atom_id res chain seq x y z
N ARG A 1 17.19 17.65 5.94
CA ARG A 1 16.18 17.12 6.88
C ARG A 1 15.94 15.66 6.49
N LYS A 2 16.43 14.69 7.28
CA LYS A 2 16.18 13.26 6.98
C LYS A 2 14.71 13.01 7.34
N LEU A 3 13.92 12.42 6.43
CA LEU A 3 12.57 12.01 6.79
C LEU A 3 12.68 10.91 7.84
N ASP A 4 11.92 11.07 8.93
CA ASP A 4 11.66 9.99 9.86
C ASP A 4 10.54 9.14 9.25
N LEU A 5 10.87 7.90 8.87
CA LEU A 5 9.92 7.00 8.22
C LEU A 5 8.82 6.55 9.20
N THR A 6 9.10 6.53 10.49
CA THR A 6 8.12 6.20 11.53
C THR A 6 7.12 7.35 11.70
N GLU A 7 7.60 8.59 11.71
CA GLU A 7 6.70 9.76 11.74
C GLU A 7 5.79 9.79 10.49
N LEU A 8 6.37 9.50 9.32
CA LEU A 8 5.60 9.43 8.07
C LEU A 8 4.52 8.35 8.12
N PHE A 9 4.82 7.17 8.66
CA PHE A 9 3.83 6.11 8.82
C PHE A 9 2.63 6.58 9.64
N PHE A 10 2.86 7.16 10.81
CA PHE A 10 1.78 7.61 11.69
C PHE A 10 0.99 8.79 11.13
N GLN A 11 1.64 9.68 10.37
CA GLN A 11 0.92 10.72 9.62
C GLN A 11 0.02 10.11 8.55
N LEU A 12 0.51 9.13 7.80
CA LEU A 12 -0.27 8.45 6.76
C LEU A 12 -1.44 7.64 7.35
N PHE A 13 -1.21 6.97 8.48
CA PHE A 13 -2.23 6.33 9.28
C PHE A 13 -3.32 7.33 9.68
N SER A 14 -2.95 8.49 10.24
CA SER A 14 -3.91 9.53 10.63
C SER A 14 -4.75 10.03 9.45
N PHE A 15 -4.15 10.25 8.28
CA PHE A 15 -4.91 10.63 7.08
C PHE A 15 -5.88 9.53 6.65
N LYS A 16 -5.44 8.27 6.67
CA LYS A 16 -6.27 7.14 6.27
C LYS A 16 -7.48 6.97 7.18
N GLU A 17 -7.28 7.07 8.50
CA GLU A 17 -8.33 6.99 9.52
C GLU A 17 -9.28 8.20 9.47
N SER A 18 -8.78 9.35 9.02
CA SER A 18 -9.60 10.54 8.76
C SER A 18 -10.42 10.46 7.47
N GLY A 19 -10.40 9.32 6.77
CA GLY A 19 -11.19 9.08 5.56
C GLY A 19 -10.58 9.65 4.28
N PHE A 20 -9.29 10.03 4.28
CA PHE A 20 -8.64 10.51 3.07
C PHE A 20 -8.36 9.33 2.12
N ALA A 21 -8.43 9.61 0.82
CA ALA A 21 -7.94 8.68 -0.19
C ALA A 21 -6.44 8.87 -0.36
N ILE A 22 -5.69 7.78 -0.40
CA ILE A 22 -4.23 7.81 -0.50
C ILE A 22 -3.80 6.93 -1.68
N GLY A 23 -3.06 7.53 -2.60
CA GLY A 23 -2.38 6.85 -3.69
C GLY A 23 -0.89 6.71 -3.40
N ALA A 24 -0.29 5.65 -3.91
CA ALA A 24 1.16 5.43 -3.89
C ALA A 24 1.65 5.02 -5.27
N SER A 25 2.71 5.64 -5.76
CA SER A 25 3.29 5.33 -7.07
C SER A 25 4.72 4.84 -6.94
N ASN A 26 5.09 3.91 -7.82
CA ASN A 26 6.43 3.36 -7.89
C ASN A 26 7.08 3.64 -9.26
N PHE A 27 8.41 3.79 -9.24
CA PHE A 27 9.23 4.00 -10.43
C PHE A 27 10.60 3.36 -10.18
N ALA A 28 11.10 2.59 -11.14
CA ALA A 28 12.45 2.03 -11.06
C ALA A 28 13.50 3.09 -11.41
N LYS A 29 14.62 3.08 -10.68
CA LYS A 29 15.76 3.97 -10.94
C LYS A 29 16.63 3.48 -12.10
N ASP A 30 16.70 2.16 -12.26
CA ASP A 30 17.46 1.46 -13.28
C ASP A 30 16.81 0.09 -13.57
N ALA A 31 17.30 -0.58 -14.62
CA ALA A 31 16.77 -1.87 -15.05
C ALA A 31 16.95 -2.98 -13.99
N ALA A 32 17.96 -2.89 -13.12
CA ALA A 32 18.19 -3.88 -12.06
C ALA A 32 17.11 -3.77 -10.97
N THR A 33 16.80 -2.54 -10.55
CA THR A 33 15.73 -2.23 -9.61
C THR A 33 14.38 -2.63 -10.18
N GLU A 34 14.14 -2.36 -11.47
CA GLU A 34 12.91 -2.76 -12.15
C GLU A 34 12.73 -4.29 -12.17
N ALA A 35 13.81 -5.02 -12.45
CA ALA A 35 13.80 -6.48 -12.42
C ALA A 35 13.55 -7.02 -11.00
N ASP A 36 14.18 -6.45 -9.97
CA ASP A 36 13.96 -6.82 -8.56
C ASP A 36 12.49 -6.60 -8.14
N MET A 37 11.94 -5.41 -8.43
CA MET A 37 10.54 -5.10 -8.12
C MET A 37 9.55 -6.06 -8.81
N ARG A 38 9.78 -6.37 -10.09
CA ARG A 38 8.94 -7.34 -10.82
C ARG A 38 9.10 -8.75 -10.27
N ALA A 39 10.31 -9.16 -9.89
CA ALA A 39 10.52 -10.46 -9.25
C ALA A 39 9.78 -10.57 -7.90
N LYS A 40 9.63 -9.45 -7.19
CA LYS A 40 8.82 -9.35 -5.97
C LYS A 40 7.31 -9.25 -6.22
N GLY A 41 6.86 -9.24 -7.49
CA GLY A 41 5.45 -9.25 -7.87
C GLY A 41 4.84 -7.87 -8.16
N LEU A 42 5.63 -6.79 -8.02
CA LEU A 42 5.16 -5.43 -8.25
C LEU A 42 5.14 -5.10 -9.75
N ASN A 43 4.06 -4.47 -10.21
CA ASN A 43 4.01 -3.78 -11.50
C ASN A 43 4.76 -2.46 -11.39
N VAL A 44 5.60 -2.16 -12.39
CA VAL A 44 6.46 -0.97 -12.46
C VAL A 44 6.58 -0.46 -13.91
N PRO A 45 6.52 0.87 -14.14
CA PRO A 45 6.03 1.88 -13.19
C PRO A 45 4.51 1.75 -13.02
N HIS A 46 4.00 1.92 -11.81
CA HIS A 46 2.55 1.81 -11.58
C HIS A 46 2.09 2.53 -10.31
N ALA A 47 0.80 2.88 -10.29
CA ALA A 47 0.11 3.49 -9.16
C ALA A 47 -0.81 2.50 -8.46
N TYR A 48 -0.87 2.61 -7.13
CA TYR A 48 -1.60 1.74 -6.22
C TYR A 48 -2.42 2.59 -5.26
N CYS A 49 -3.48 2.01 -4.69
CA CYS A 49 -4.25 2.65 -3.64
C CYS A 49 -3.84 2.09 -2.28
N VAL A 50 -3.62 2.95 -1.29
CA VAL A 50 -3.41 2.55 0.10
C VAL A 50 -4.77 2.27 0.74
N LEU A 51 -4.97 1.03 1.15
CA LEU A 51 -6.24 0.56 1.71
C LEU A 51 -6.27 0.58 3.24
N ALA A 52 -5.14 0.29 3.89
CA ALA A 52 -5.04 0.26 5.34
C ALA A 52 -3.57 0.38 5.77
N LEU A 53 -3.37 0.81 7.02
CA LEU A 53 -2.10 0.78 7.71
C LEU A 53 -2.35 0.16 9.09
N THR A 54 -1.44 -0.67 9.59
CA THR A 54 -1.58 -1.28 10.92
C THR A 54 -0.21 -1.57 11.52
N GLU A 55 -0.17 -1.81 12.82
CA GLU A 55 1.00 -2.33 13.51
C GLU A 55 0.70 -3.76 13.99
N VAL A 56 1.62 -4.69 13.75
CA VAL A 56 1.55 -6.08 14.19
C VAL A 56 2.84 -6.42 14.91
N GLU A 57 2.76 -6.74 16.20
CA GLU A 57 3.92 -7.15 17.01
C GLU A 57 5.10 -6.14 16.95
N GLY A 58 4.80 -4.84 16.83
CA GLY A 58 5.80 -3.78 16.71
C GLY A 58 6.31 -3.51 15.29
N GLU A 59 5.80 -4.23 14.28
CA GLU A 59 6.08 -3.99 12.87
C GLU A 59 4.94 -3.22 12.20
N CYS A 60 5.29 -2.13 11.52
CA CYS A 60 4.35 -1.34 10.73
C CYS A 60 4.10 -1.99 9.37
N LEU A 61 2.82 -2.23 9.03
CA LEU A 61 2.38 -2.83 7.78
C LEU A 61 1.47 -1.88 7.01
N ILE A 62 1.50 -2.00 5.68
CA ILE A 62 0.65 -1.25 4.77
C ILE A 62 -0.04 -2.19 3.78
N LYS A 63 -1.35 -1.99 3.59
CA LYS A 63 -2.19 -2.71 2.63
C LYS A 63 -2.37 -1.87 1.39
N LEU A 64 -2.08 -2.46 0.23
CA LEU A 64 -2.17 -1.81 -1.07
C LEU A 64 -3.13 -2.56 -1.99
N ARG A 65 -3.68 -1.84 -2.97
CA ARG A 65 -4.43 -2.40 -4.10
C ARG A 65 -3.82 -1.95 -5.42
N ASN A 66 -3.48 -2.90 -6.26
CA ASN A 66 -3.29 -2.67 -7.69
C ASN A 66 -4.67 -2.49 -8.36
N PRO A 67 -4.97 -1.34 -8.96
CA PRO A 67 -6.25 -1.09 -9.63
C PRO A 67 -6.57 -2.07 -10.76
N ASN A 68 -5.55 -2.62 -11.42
CA ASN A 68 -5.74 -3.54 -12.55
C ASN A 68 -6.15 -4.95 -12.10
N GLY A 69 -6.07 -5.27 -10.80
CA GLY A 69 -6.51 -6.56 -10.26
C GLY A 69 -5.58 -7.74 -10.59
N TRP A 70 -4.32 -7.48 -10.90
CA TRP A 70 -3.27 -8.50 -11.08
C TRP A 70 -1.92 -7.97 -10.57
N GLY A 71 -0.99 -8.88 -10.28
CA GLY A 71 0.21 -8.55 -9.51
C GLY A 71 -0.03 -8.70 -8.00
N GLY A 72 1.01 -8.50 -7.20
CA GLY A 72 0.95 -8.72 -5.76
C GLY A 72 2.29 -8.45 -5.08
N TRP A 73 2.44 -8.95 -3.86
CA TRP A 73 3.68 -8.89 -3.11
C TRP A 73 4.12 -10.28 -2.68
N ASN A 74 5.32 -10.67 -3.11
CA ASN A 74 5.95 -11.96 -2.84
C ASN A 74 7.04 -11.86 -1.76
N GLY A 75 7.16 -10.72 -1.08
CA GLY A 75 8.09 -10.53 0.04
C GLY A 75 7.44 -10.83 1.40
N GLU A 76 8.04 -10.30 2.46
CA GLU A 76 7.49 -10.44 3.80
C GLU A 76 6.11 -9.81 3.92
N TRP A 77 5.20 -10.46 4.65
CA TRP A 77 3.79 -10.07 4.75
C TRP A 77 3.00 -10.15 3.44
N GLY A 78 3.60 -10.66 2.35
CA GLY A 78 2.88 -11.11 1.17
C GLY A 78 1.93 -12.27 1.48
N ARG A 79 1.02 -12.60 0.57
CA ARG A 79 -0.05 -13.60 0.78
C ARG A 79 0.47 -14.93 1.34
N ASP A 80 1.58 -15.41 0.79
CA ASP A 80 2.18 -16.71 1.13
C ASP A 80 3.31 -16.59 2.17
N SER A 81 3.44 -15.43 2.83
CA SER A 81 4.46 -15.21 3.85
C SER A 81 4.23 -16.13 5.06
N ALA A 82 5.30 -16.77 5.52
CA ALA A 82 5.29 -17.59 6.73
C ALA A 82 5.14 -16.77 8.03
N ARG A 83 5.21 -15.43 7.95
CA ARG A 83 4.98 -14.54 9.10
C ARG A 83 3.50 -14.46 9.49
N TRP A 84 2.61 -14.84 8.58
CA TRP A 84 1.18 -14.90 8.86
C TRP A 84 0.83 -16.06 9.79
N THR A 85 0.43 -15.74 11.02
CA THR A 85 -0.25 -16.68 11.91
C THR A 85 -1.73 -16.81 11.52
N TYR A 86 -2.39 -17.88 11.97
CA TYR A 86 -3.82 -18.07 11.74
C TYR A 86 -4.63 -16.85 12.24
N ASP A 87 -4.33 -16.38 13.44
CA ASP A 87 -5.05 -15.26 14.06
C ASP A 87 -4.89 -13.97 13.25
N LEU A 88 -3.67 -13.66 12.79
CA LEU A 88 -3.41 -12.47 11.97
C LEU A 88 -4.09 -12.54 10.60
N ARG A 89 -4.19 -13.73 10.00
CA ARG A 89 -4.93 -13.89 8.73
C ARG A 89 -6.41 -13.57 8.91
N GLN A 90 -7.00 -13.99 10.03
CA GLN A 90 -8.40 -13.71 10.36
C GLN A 90 -8.62 -12.23 10.70
N GLU A 91 -7.73 -11.64 11.49
CA GLU A 91 -7.82 -10.24 11.92
C GLU A 91 -7.69 -9.26 10.75
N LEU A 92 -6.67 -9.45 9.90
CA LEU A 92 -6.37 -8.56 8.78
C LEU A 92 -7.04 -8.99 7.45
N LYS A 93 -7.79 -10.10 7.49
CA LYS A 93 -8.55 -10.68 6.39
C LYS A 93 -7.70 -10.88 5.13
N THR A 94 -6.54 -11.52 5.29
CA THR A 94 -5.56 -11.68 4.20
C THR A 94 -5.94 -12.75 3.19
N ASP A 95 -6.78 -13.73 3.59
CA ASP A 95 -7.20 -14.85 2.74
C ASP A 95 -8.37 -14.49 1.80
N ASP A 96 -9.20 -13.51 2.19
CA ASP A 96 -10.38 -13.03 1.45
C ASP A 96 -10.06 -11.87 0.49
N GLU A 97 -8.78 -11.59 0.23
CA GLU A 97 -8.37 -10.43 -0.54
C GLU A 97 -8.58 -10.62 -2.06
N ASP A 98 -9.22 -9.61 -2.67
CA ASP A 98 -9.32 -9.46 -4.13
C ASP A 98 -7.94 -9.61 -4.80
N LYS A 99 -7.92 -10.08 -6.04
CA LYS A 99 -6.69 -10.10 -6.84
C LYS A 99 -6.05 -8.70 -6.88
N GLY A 100 -4.75 -8.62 -6.65
CA GLY A 100 -4.01 -7.36 -6.64
C GLY A 100 -4.08 -6.58 -5.32
N VAL A 101 -4.75 -7.09 -4.29
CA VAL A 101 -4.65 -6.57 -2.92
C VAL A 101 -3.58 -7.37 -2.16
N PHE A 102 -2.75 -6.67 -1.40
CA PHE A 102 -1.70 -7.30 -0.61
C PHE A 102 -1.24 -6.40 0.54
N TRP A 103 -0.68 -7.03 1.57
CA TRP A 103 0.08 -6.37 2.62
C TRP A 103 1.58 -6.42 2.32
N MET A 104 2.32 -5.47 2.89
CA MET A 104 3.78 -5.46 2.91
C MET A 104 4.31 -4.74 4.14
N ALA A 105 5.56 -5.01 4.53
CA ALA A 105 6.25 -4.24 5.55
C ALA A 105 6.40 -2.77 5.12
N TRP A 106 6.28 -1.84 6.06
CA TRP A 106 6.47 -0.41 5.82
C TRP A 106 7.87 -0.07 5.29
N ASP A 107 8.89 -0.78 5.76
CA ASP A 107 10.27 -0.60 5.29
C ASP A 107 10.42 -0.98 3.81
N ASP A 108 9.79 -2.08 3.38
CA ASP A 108 9.74 -2.46 1.97
C ASP A 108 8.93 -1.44 1.16
N PHE A 109 7.82 -0.94 1.69
CA PHE A 109 7.08 0.14 1.03
C PHE A 109 7.96 1.36 0.78
N CYS A 110 8.69 1.83 1.79
CA CYS A 110 9.60 2.97 1.67
C CYS A 110 10.78 2.70 0.71
N LYS A 111 11.14 1.44 0.51
CA LYS A 111 12.18 1.04 -0.45
C LYS A 111 11.68 1.09 -1.90
N TYR A 112 10.46 0.63 -2.17
CA TYR A 112 9.96 0.42 -3.53
C TYR A 112 9.01 1.50 -4.04
N PHE A 113 8.35 2.26 -3.17
CA PHE A 113 7.43 3.33 -3.54
C PHE A 113 8.10 4.69 -3.37
N GLY A 114 7.99 5.52 -4.41
CA GLY A 114 8.70 6.80 -4.48
C GLY A 114 7.80 8.02 -4.27
N GLU A 115 6.49 7.84 -4.36
CA GLU A 115 5.54 8.95 -4.32
C GLU A 115 4.27 8.55 -3.57
N LEU A 116 3.76 9.48 -2.77
CA LEU A 116 2.47 9.41 -2.08
C LEU A 116 1.60 10.59 -2.51
N THR A 117 0.34 10.32 -2.81
CA THR A 117 -0.68 11.36 -3.07
C THR A 117 -1.77 11.26 -2.03
N ILE A 118 -2.02 12.34 -1.30
CA ILE A 118 -3.04 12.40 -0.24
C ILE A 118 -4.19 13.28 -0.73
N CYS A 119 -5.39 12.72 -0.81
CA CYS A 119 -6.59 13.40 -1.27
C CYS A 119 -7.60 13.53 -0.12
N ARG A 120 -7.85 14.76 0.32
CA ARG A 120 -8.89 15.07 1.29
C ARG A 120 -10.26 15.05 0.63
N LEU A 121 -11.13 14.14 1.08
CA LEU A 121 -12.53 14.13 0.68
C LEU A 121 -13.29 15.19 1.49
N LEU A 122 -14.03 16.05 0.80
CA LEU A 122 -14.90 17.06 1.40
C LEU A 122 -16.35 16.58 1.31
N PRO A 123 -16.95 16.06 2.41
CA PRO A 123 -18.26 15.41 2.36
C PRO A 123 -19.40 16.31 1.89
N ASP A 124 -19.29 17.63 2.03
CA ASP A 124 -20.36 18.59 1.67
C ASP A 124 -20.30 19.10 0.22
N ARG A 125 -19.38 18.59 -0.61
CA ARG A 125 -19.30 18.99 -2.03
C ARG A 125 -20.16 18.06 -2.89
N VAL A 126 -21.39 18.49 -3.18
CA VAL A 126 -22.21 17.93 -4.26
C VAL A 126 -21.63 18.42 -5.59
N GLU A 127 -20.87 17.58 -6.30
CA GLU A 127 -20.53 17.86 -7.69
C GLU A 127 -21.72 17.51 -8.57
N ALA A 128 -22.33 18.52 -9.18
CA ALA A 128 -23.29 18.32 -10.26
C ALA A 128 -22.57 17.62 -11.42
N ARG A 129 -22.83 16.32 -11.62
CA ARG A 129 -22.38 15.62 -12.82
C ARG A 129 -23.02 16.30 -14.02
N GLN A 130 -22.25 17.05 -14.81
CA GLN A 130 -22.64 17.34 -16.18
C GLN A 130 -22.43 16.04 -16.97
N GLY A 131 -23.52 15.30 -17.15
CA GLY A 131 -23.54 14.15 -18.04
C GLY A 131 -23.18 14.60 -19.46
N GLY A 132 -22.25 13.88 -20.09
CA GLY A 132 -22.00 13.95 -21.52
C GLY A 132 -23.03 13.14 -22.31
#